data_AF-A0A936Q495-F1
#
_entry.id   AF-A0A936Q495-F1
#
_cell.length_a   1.000
_cell.length_b   1.000
_cell.length_c   1.000
_cell.angle_alpha   90.00
_cell.angle_beta   90.00
_cell.angle_gamma   90.00
#
_symmetry.space_group_name_H-M   'P 1'
#
loop_
_entity.id
_entity.type
_entity.pdbx_description
1 polymer ?
#
loop_
_entity_poly.entity_id
_entity_poly.type
_entity_poly.pdbx_seq_one_letter_code
_entity_poly.pdbx_strand_id
1 'polypeptide(L)'
;MGGQGVKAVVVYPMNALATDQAKRFARAIEANPALKGKVTAGLYVGGIGHETRKVMGPDDVITDRETMRTSPPDILLTNYKMLDYLLIRPEDARLWQGNGPETLRFLVVDELHTFDGAQGADLACLIRRLKARLRTPERHLCGIGTSATLGEGPEGMNAEALSDYAAKLFGEPFGTDSIVGETVETTEEFLKGTS
;
A
#
# COMPACT_ATOMS: atom_id res chain seq x y z
N MET A 1 13.26 16.47 -6.45
CA MET A 1 12.09 15.88 -5.76
C MET A 1 12.57 15.32 -4.43
N GLY A 2 12.23 15.96 -3.32
CA GLY A 2 12.71 15.57 -1.99
C GLY A 2 11.94 16.32 -0.90
N GLY A 3 10.61 16.32 -1.00
CA GLY A 3 9.76 16.85 0.06
C GLY A 3 9.68 15.89 1.24
N GLN A 4 9.56 16.43 2.44
CA GLN A 4 9.27 15.67 3.67
C GLN A 4 7.84 15.12 3.62
N GLY A 5 7.58 13.96 4.21
CA GLY A 5 6.24 13.35 4.28
C GLY A 5 6.10 12.01 3.55
N VAL A 6 4.97 11.34 3.80
CA VAL A 6 4.69 9.99 3.29
C VAL A 6 4.29 10.04 1.82
N LYS A 7 5.07 9.41 0.95
CA LYS A 7 4.84 9.39 -0.51
C LYS A 7 4.10 8.15 -0.98
N ALA A 8 4.25 7.05 -0.26
CA ALA A 8 3.56 5.79 -0.50
C ALA A 8 3.01 5.22 0.80
N VAL A 9 1.78 4.73 0.78
CA VAL A 9 1.19 3.93 1.87
C VAL A 9 0.93 2.53 1.34
N VAL A 10 1.35 1.51 2.10
CA VAL A 10 1.09 0.11 1.80
C VAL A 10 0.27 -0.49 2.94
N VAL A 11 -0.94 -0.93 2.61
CA VAL A 11 -1.92 -1.49 3.54
C VAL A 11 -1.96 -3.00 3.39
N TYR A 12 -1.62 -3.70 4.47
CA TYR A 12 -1.68 -5.16 4.54
C TYR A 12 -2.90 -5.64 5.34
N PRO A 13 -3.42 -6.84 5.05
CA PRO A 13 -4.51 -7.46 5.81
C PRO A 13 -4.09 -7.83 7.23
N MET A 14 -2.81 -8.16 7.45
CA MET A 14 -2.29 -8.68 8.71
C MET A 14 -0.91 -8.14 9.09
N ASN A 15 -0.65 -8.00 10.40
CA ASN A 15 0.63 -7.51 10.93
C ASN A 15 1.82 -8.40 10.55
N ALA A 16 1.62 -9.72 10.55
CA ALA A 16 2.68 -10.67 10.20
C ALA A 16 3.18 -10.44 8.77
N LEU A 17 2.25 -10.26 7.82
CA LEU A 17 2.59 -9.98 6.42
C LEU A 17 3.28 -8.62 6.28
N ALA A 18 2.74 -7.57 6.92
CA ALA A 18 3.39 -6.25 6.93
C ALA A 18 4.83 -6.32 7.48
N THR A 19 5.07 -7.16 8.48
CA THR A 19 6.38 -7.34 9.12
C THR A 19 7.36 -8.11 8.22
N ASP A 20 6.91 -9.16 7.55
CA ASP A 20 7.74 -9.88 6.56
C ASP A 20 8.10 -8.96 5.38
N GLN A 21 7.11 -8.25 4.85
CA GLN A 21 7.31 -7.37 3.71
C GLN A 21 8.20 -6.17 4.06
N ALA A 22 8.11 -5.63 5.28
CA ALA A 22 9.01 -4.59 5.75
C ALA A 22 10.50 -4.99 5.60
N LYS A 23 10.86 -6.23 5.94
CA LYS A 23 12.24 -6.74 5.75
C LYS A 23 12.63 -6.77 4.28
N ARG A 24 11.72 -7.15 3.39
CA ARG A 24 11.94 -7.15 1.94
C ARG A 24 12.16 -5.73 1.40
N PHE A 25 11.38 -4.76 1.87
CA PHE A 25 11.58 -3.35 1.54
C PHE A 25 12.96 -2.84 2.00
N ALA A 26 13.36 -3.14 3.24
CA ALA A 26 14.67 -2.76 3.75
C ALA A 26 15.80 -3.30 2.86
N ARG A 27 15.76 -4.60 2.55
CA ARG A 27 16.75 -5.26 1.67
C ARG A 27 16.77 -4.69 0.26
N ALA A 28 15.60 -4.45 -0.33
CA ALA A 28 15.49 -3.91 -1.69
C ALA A 28 16.04 -2.47 -1.77
N ILE A 29 15.78 -1.64 -0.76
CA ILE A 29 16.32 -0.28 -0.70
C ILE A 29 17.83 -0.31 -0.46
N GLU A 30 18.31 -1.17 0.45
CA GLU A 30 19.73 -1.31 0.77
C GLU A 30 20.55 -1.82 -0.41
N ALA A 31 20.02 -2.78 -1.17
CA ALA A 31 20.68 -3.38 -2.33
C ALA A 31 20.74 -2.43 -3.55
N ASN A 32 19.94 -1.35 -3.57
CA ASN A 32 19.86 -0.43 -4.70
C ASN A 32 20.55 0.92 -4.39
N PRO A 33 21.73 1.21 -4.98
CA PRO A 33 22.44 2.47 -4.74
C PRO A 33 21.66 3.74 -5.11
N ALA A 34 20.65 3.63 -5.99
CA ALA A 34 19.79 4.75 -6.35
C ALA A 34 18.77 5.08 -5.23
N LEU A 35 18.47 4.14 -4.34
CA LEU A 35 17.48 4.28 -3.25
C LEU A 35 18.15 4.39 -1.88
N LYS A 36 19.25 3.67 -1.66
CA LYS A 36 19.98 3.63 -0.39
C LYS A 36 20.34 5.05 0.08
N GLY A 37 19.93 5.37 1.31
CA GLY A 37 20.15 6.67 1.94
C GLY A 37 19.30 7.82 1.38
N LYS A 38 18.41 7.55 0.42
CA LYS A 38 17.53 8.56 -0.21
C LYS A 38 16.04 8.25 -0.02
N VAL A 39 15.70 6.98 0.17
CA VAL A 39 14.35 6.49 0.45
C VAL A 39 14.35 5.78 1.80
N THR A 40 13.33 6.07 2.60
CA THR A 40 13.11 5.51 3.92
C THR A 40 11.78 4.77 3.97
N ALA A 41 11.76 3.65 4.66
CA ALA A 41 10.54 2.90 4.95
C ALA A 41 10.30 2.86 6.46
N GLY A 42 9.02 2.83 6.86
CA GLY A 42 8.62 2.63 8.24
C GLY A 42 7.43 1.71 8.36
N LEU A 43 7.43 0.86 9.38
CA LEU A 43 6.37 -0.09 9.68
C LEU A 43 5.60 0.39 10.92
N TYR A 44 4.34 0.77 10.71
CA TYR A 44 3.43 1.22 11.73
C TYR A 44 2.33 0.19 11.97
N VAL A 45 2.61 -0.82 12.80
CA VAL A 45 1.63 -1.84 13.19
C VAL A 45 1.48 -1.94 14.72
N GLY A 46 0.45 -2.67 15.16
CA GLY A 46 0.28 -3.02 16.57
C GLY A 46 1.17 -4.21 16.96
N GLY A 47 1.52 -4.31 18.24
CA GLY A 47 2.23 -5.49 18.77
C GLY A 47 3.69 -5.62 18.36
N ILE A 48 4.33 -4.54 17.93
CA ILE A 48 5.79 -4.50 17.76
C ILE A 48 6.41 -4.67 19.16
N GLY A 49 7.39 -5.56 19.29
CA GLY A 49 8.05 -5.87 20.56
C GLY A 49 8.74 -4.66 21.20
N HIS A 50 9.35 -4.85 22.37
CA HIS A 50 9.96 -3.76 23.13
C HIS A 50 11.13 -3.04 22.42
N GLU A 51 11.79 -3.70 21.47
CA GLU A 51 12.85 -3.07 20.68
C GLU A 51 12.27 -2.40 19.42
N THR A 52 12.24 -1.08 19.42
CA THR A 52 11.94 -0.27 18.24
C THR A 52 13.22 0.21 17.56
N ARG A 53 13.15 0.39 16.23
CA ARG A 53 14.24 0.93 15.41
C ARG A 53 13.90 2.36 15.01
N LYS A 54 14.77 3.30 15.37
CA LYS A 54 14.64 4.73 15.01
C LYS A 54 15.19 5.04 13.63
N VAL A 55 16.06 4.17 13.11
CA VAL A 55 16.74 4.36 11.84
C VAL A 55 16.59 3.07 11.04
N MET A 56 16.43 3.20 9.72
CA MET A 56 16.41 2.06 8.81
C MET A 56 17.79 1.41 8.73
N GLY A 57 17.84 0.09 8.74
CA GLY A 57 19.03 -0.72 8.50
C GLY A 57 18.85 -1.67 7.30
N PRO A 58 19.82 -2.57 7.05
CA PRO A 58 19.78 -3.48 5.90
C PRO A 58 18.60 -4.45 5.89
N ASP A 59 18.16 -4.90 7.07
CA ASP A 59 17.11 -5.90 7.26
C ASP A 59 15.88 -5.36 8.01
N ASP A 60 15.94 -4.14 8.52
CA ASP A 60 14.92 -3.55 9.39
C ASP A 60 14.52 -2.15 8.91
N VAL A 61 13.23 -1.88 8.89
CA VAL A 61 12.69 -0.53 8.65
C VAL A 61 12.52 0.25 9.96
N ILE A 62 12.17 1.53 9.87
CA ILE A 62 11.86 2.34 11.05
C ILE A 62 10.58 1.78 11.70
N THR A 63 10.64 1.42 12.98
CA THR A 63 9.48 0.92 13.75
C THR A 63 9.15 1.81 14.95
N ASP A 64 10.01 2.77 15.27
CA ASP A 64 9.78 3.72 16.35
C ASP A 64 8.73 4.77 15.97
N ARG A 65 7.61 4.78 16.70
CA ARG A 65 6.45 5.63 16.38
C ARG A 65 6.75 7.11 16.53
N GLU A 66 7.47 7.51 17.56
CA GLU A 66 7.85 8.91 17.77
C GLU A 66 8.78 9.41 16.66
N THR A 67 9.73 8.57 16.24
CA THR A 67 10.58 8.87 15.09
C THR A 67 9.75 9.04 13.81
N MET A 68 8.83 8.12 13.50
CA MET A 68 7.96 8.29 12.33
C MET A 68 7.08 9.55 12.42
N ARG A 69 6.52 9.86 13.59
CA ARG A 69 5.67 11.06 13.78
C ARG A 69 6.43 12.37 13.56
N THR A 70 7.72 12.41 13.90
CA THR A 70 8.56 13.62 13.81
C THR A 70 9.35 13.71 12.50
N SER A 71 9.73 12.56 11.94
CA SER A 71 10.41 12.42 10.66
C SER A 71 9.73 11.31 9.85
N PRO A 72 8.60 11.62 9.17
CA PRO A 72 7.82 10.62 8.45
C PRO A 72 8.65 9.91 7.38
N PRO A 73 8.53 8.57 7.25
CA PRO A 73 9.20 7.83 6.20
C PRO A 73 8.57 8.12 4.84
N ASP A 74 9.32 7.88 3.76
CA ASP A 74 8.81 8.00 2.40
C ASP A 74 7.75 6.93 2.09
N ILE A 75 7.97 5.73 2.61
CA ILE A 75 7.08 4.56 2.45
C ILE A 75 6.58 4.15 3.83
N LEU A 76 5.26 4.18 4.02
CA LEU A 76 4.60 3.75 5.24
C LEU A 76 3.93 2.39 5.03
N LEU A 77 4.42 1.36 5.71
CA LEU A 77 3.80 0.04 5.76
C LEU A 77 2.90 -0.03 7.01
N THR A 78 1.65 -0.43 6.83
CA THR A 78 0.66 -0.48 7.92
C THR A 78 -0.42 -1.52 7.62
N ASN A 79 -1.41 -1.63 8.50
CA ASN A 79 -2.65 -2.34 8.20
C ASN A 79 -3.83 -1.35 8.24
N TYR A 80 -5.02 -1.79 7.80
CA TYR A 80 -6.18 -0.90 7.68
C TYR A 80 -6.62 -0.29 9.04
N LYS A 81 -6.59 -1.07 10.13
CA LYS A 81 -6.95 -0.58 11.49
C LYS A 81 -5.98 0.49 11.97
N MET A 82 -4.68 0.28 11.72
CA MET A 82 -3.64 1.21 12.14
C MET A 82 -3.64 2.46 11.27
N LEU A 83 -3.93 2.35 9.98
CA LEU A 83 -4.16 3.50 9.12
C LEU A 83 -5.35 4.33 9.62
N ASP A 84 -6.46 3.70 10.03
CA ASP A 84 -7.60 4.42 10.62
C ASP A 84 -7.19 5.20 11.88
N TYR A 85 -6.44 4.56 12.78
CA TYR A 85 -5.88 5.24 13.96
C TYR A 85 -4.96 6.41 13.60
N LEU A 86 -4.09 6.25 12.60
CA LEU A 86 -3.19 7.32 12.13
C LEU A 86 -3.96 8.56 11.62
N LEU A 87 -5.20 8.39 11.16
CA LEU A 87 -6.02 9.49 10.66
C LEU A 87 -6.83 10.20 11.76
N ILE A 88 -7.18 9.49 12.84
CA ILE A 88 -8.10 9.97 13.88
C ILE A 88 -7.35 10.44 15.14
N ARG A 89 -6.26 9.77 15.52
CA ARG A 89 -5.58 10.02 16.79
C ARG A 89 -4.81 11.35 16.76
N PRO A 90 -4.99 12.25 17.75
CA PRO A 90 -4.28 13.52 17.79
C PRO A 90 -2.75 13.39 17.82
N GLU A 91 -2.23 12.39 18.53
CA GLU A 91 -0.78 12.11 18.62
C GLU A 91 -0.16 11.74 17.26
N ASP A 92 -0.92 11.09 16.38
CA ASP A 92 -0.47 10.66 15.05
C ASP A 92 -0.62 11.76 14.00
N ALA A 93 -1.28 12.88 14.34
CA ALA A 93 -1.50 13.98 13.41
C ALA A 93 -0.18 14.56 12.86
N ARG A 94 0.90 14.51 13.66
CA ARG A 94 2.24 14.99 13.30
C ARG A 94 2.85 14.25 12.11
N LEU A 95 2.53 12.96 11.95
CA LEU A 95 2.98 12.13 10.81
C LEU A 95 2.64 12.79 9.46
N TRP A 96 1.48 13.45 9.39
CA TRP A 96 0.93 14.00 8.16
C TRP A 96 1.24 15.48 7.96
N GLN A 97 1.87 16.16 8.92
CA GLN A 97 2.07 17.62 8.85
C GLN A 97 2.96 18.06 7.69
N GLY A 98 3.92 17.21 7.30
CA GLY A 98 4.79 17.45 6.14
C GLY A 98 4.13 17.18 4.80
N ASN A 99 2.98 16.48 4.77
CA ASN A 99 2.30 16.13 3.53
C ASN A 99 1.50 17.33 3.00
N GLY A 100 1.98 17.93 1.91
CA GLY A 100 1.16 18.76 1.02
C GLY A 100 0.22 17.93 0.14
N PRO A 101 -0.74 18.57 -0.56
CA PRO A 101 -1.75 17.93 -1.43
C PRO A 101 -1.21 16.86 -2.37
N GLU A 102 -0.06 17.12 -2.98
CA GLU A 102 0.53 16.25 -4.01
C GLU A 102 1.56 15.25 -3.46
N THR A 103 1.78 15.22 -2.14
CA THR A 103 2.87 14.43 -1.54
C THR A 103 2.61 12.93 -1.61
N LEU A 104 1.39 12.49 -1.26
CA LEU A 104 1.00 11.10 -1.38
C LEU A 104 0.74 10.77 -2.84
N ARG A 105 1.51 9.85 -3.40
CA ARG A 105 1.45 9.43 -4.81
C ARG A 105 0.91 8.03 -4.98
N PHE A 106 1.21 7.15 -4.03
CA PHE A 106 0.91 5.73 -4.16
C PHE A 106 0.13 5.23 -2.95
N LEU A 107 -0.92 4.46 -3.20
CA LEU A 107 -1.62 3.69 -2.20
C LEU A 107 -1.72 2.24 -2.68
N VAL A 108 -1.01 1.36 -2.00
CA VAL A 108 -1.03 -0.07 -2.27
C VAL A 108 -1.92 -0.74 -1.25
N VAL A 109 -2.89 -1.54 -1.70
CA VAL A 109 -3.68 -2.43 -0.85
C VAL A 109 -3.38 -3.85 -1.25
N ASP A 110 -2.79 -4.59 -0.31
CA ASP A 110 -2.44 -5.99 -0.51
C ASP A 110 -3.64 -6.89 -0.19
N GLU A 111 -3.82 -7.96 -0.97
CA GLU A 111 -4.87 -8.96 -0.81
C GLU A 111 -6.29 -8.38 -0.78
N LEU A 112 -6.66 -7.66 -1.84
CA LEU A 112 -7.98 -7.05 -2.01
C LEU A 112 -9.14 -8.02 -1.78
N HIS A 113 -8.96 -9.32 -2.08
CA HIS A 113 -9.97 -10.34 -1.84
C HIS A 113 -10.36 -10.48 -0.35
N THR A 114 -9.50 -10.05 0.57
CA THR A 114 -9.79 -10.04 2.02
C THR A 114 -10.71 -8.91 2.43
N PHE A 115 -10.93 -7.92 1.57
CA PHE A 115 -11.77 -6.75 1.80
C PHE A 115 -13.07 -6.82 0.97
N ASP A 116 -13.86 -7.87 1.21
CA ASP A 116 -15.16 -8.05 0.58
C ASP A 116 -16.31 -7.42 1.39
N GLY A 117 -17.49 -7.33 0.76
CA GLY A 117 -18.73 -6.87 1.39
C GLY A 117 -18.58 -5.58 2.23
N ALA A 118 -18.84 -5.71 3.53
CA ALA A 118 -18.76 -4.59 4.48
C ALA A 118 -17.33 -4.08 4.70
N GLN A 119 -16.33 -4.97 4.73
CA GLN A 119 -14.94 -4.59 4.96
C GLN A 119 -14.38 -3.77 3.78
N GLY A 120 -14.77 -4.12 2.55
CA GLY A 120 -14.44 -3.33 1.36
C GLY A 120 -15.05 -1.92 1.38
N ALA A 121 -16.29 -1.80 1.82
CA ALA A 121 -16.94 -0.49 1.98
C ALA A 121 -16.24 0.38 3.05
N ASP A 122 -15.84 -0.22 4.17
CA ASP A 122 -15.09 0.44 5.23
C ASP A 122 -13.71 0.89 4.75
N LEU A 123 -13.01 0.05 4.00
CA LEU A 123 -11.72 0.39 3.39
C LEU A 123 -11.86 1.54 2.38
N ALA A 124 -12.88 1.49 1.49
CA ALA A 124 -13.14 2.60 0.57
C ALA A 124 -13.40 3.92 1.32
N CYS A 125 -14.14 3.86 2.43
CA CYS A 125 -14.36 5.02 3.29
C CYS A 125 -13.06 5.52 3.93
N LEU A 126 -12.20 4.61 4.39
CA LEU A 126 -10.88 4.93 4.95
C LEU A 126 -9.99 5.64 3.91
N ILE A 127 -9.97 5.14 2.66
CA ILE A 127 -9.22 5.76 1.56
C ILE A 127 -9.73 7.16 1.27
N ARG A 128 -11.06 7.36 1.22
CA ARG A 128 -11.66 8.69 1.08
C ARG A 128 -11.26 9.63 2.22
N ARG A 129 -11.24 9.14 3.48
CA ARG A 129 -10.77 9.93 4.64
C ARG A 129 -9.29 10.31 4.52
N LEU A 130 -8.44 9.38 4.06
CA LEU A 130 -7.02 9.65 3.81
C LEU A 130 -6.85 10.77 2.77
N LYS A 131 -7.50 10.64 1.61
CA LYS A 131 -7.47 11.65 0.54
C LYS A 131 -7.97 13.01 1.04
N ALA A 132 -9.08 13.04 1.77
CA ALA A 132 -9.63 14.28 2.32
C ALA A 132 -8.69 14.94 3.35
N ARG A 133 -8.10 14.15 4.26
CA ARG A 133 -7.14 14.64 5.26
C ARG A 133 -5.92 15.28 4.60
N LEU A 134 -5.39 14.63 3.57
CA LEU A 134 -4.20 15.09 2.84
C LEU A 134 -4.52 16.11 1.74
N ARG A 135 -5.81 16.42 1.51
CA ARG A 135 -6.28 17.27 0.41
C ARG A 135 -5.75 16.80 -0.95
N THR A 136 -5.68 15.49 -1.13
CA THR A 136 -5.15 14.87 -2.35
C THR A 136 -6.03 15.25 -3.53
N PRO A 137 -5.47 15.83 -4.60
CA PRO A 137 -6.23 16.16 -5.80
C PRO A 137 -6.87 14.93 -6.43
N GLU A 138 -7.96 15.14 -7.17
CA GLU A 138 -8.55 14.09 -8.00
C GLU A 138 -7.53 13.61 -9.04
N ARG A 139 -7.53 12.30 -9.35
CA ARG A 139 -6.67 11.70 -10.38
C ARG A 139 -5.17 11.82 -10.12
N HIS A 140 -4.79 12.13 -8.88
CA HIS A 140 -3.39 12.24 -8.46
C HIS A 140 -2.86 10.95 -7.82
N LEU A 141 -3.72 10.26 -7.07
CA LEU A 141 -3.33 9.04 -6.36
C LEU A 141 -3.28 7.85 -7.33
N CYS A 142 -2.14 7.18 -7.38
CA CYS A 142 -2.01 5.88 -8.04
C CYS A 142 -2.39 4.78 -7.03
N GLY A 143 -3.60 4.24 -7.18
CA GLY A 143 -4.08 3.09 -6.43
C GLY A 143 -3.55 1.79 -7.04
N ILE A 144 -3.04 0.89 -6.22
CA ILE A 144 -2.52 -0.42 -6.63
C ILE A 144 -3.16 -1.46 -5.72
N GLY A 145 -3.80 -2.46 -6.33
CA GLY A 145 -4.42 -3.58 -5.62
C GLY A 145 -3.80 -4.89 -6.05
N THR A 146 -3.45 -5.76 -5.12
CA THR A 146 -3.08 -7.15 -5.41
C THR A 146 -4.22 -8.07 -4.99
N SER A 147 -4.44 -9.17 -5.71
CA SER A 147 -5.42 -10.18 -5.33
C SER A 147 -5.12 -11.49 -6.01
N ALA A 148 -5.21 -12.59 -5.27
CA ALA A 148 -5.09 -13.94 -5.82
C ALA A 148 -6.38 -14.43 -6.49
N THR A 149 -7.56 -14.03 -6.02
CA THR A 149 -8.82 -14.73 -6.38
C THR A 149 -9.90 -13.85 -7.00
N LEU A 150 -9.75 -12.52 -6.97
CA LEU A 150 -10.81 -11.63 -7.44
C LEU A 150 -11.07 -11.73 -8.96
N GLY A 151 -10.12 -12.21 -9.76
CA GLY A 151 -10.24 -12.35 -11.21
C GLY A 151 -10.11 -13.80 -11.73
N GLU A 152 -10.05 -14.79 -10.83
CA GLU A 152 -9.81 -16.19 -11.20
C GLU A 152 -11.05 -17.08 -11.01
N GLY A 153 -11.26 -18.00 -11.94
CA GLY A 153 -12.32 -19.02 -11.87
C GLY A 153 -13.72 -18.57 -12.30
N PRO A 154 -14.70 -19.51 -12.35
CA PRO A 154 -16.06 -19.24 -12.85
C PRO A 154 -16.86 -18.23 -12.02
N GLU A 155 -16.47 -18.03 -10.75
CA GLU A 155 -17.07 -17.07 -9.82
C GLU A 155 -16.23 -15.79 -9.67
N GLY A 156 -15.09 -15.69 -10.36
CA GLY A 156 -14.23 -14.51 -10.38
C GLY A 156 -14.89 -13.32 -11.08
N MET A 157 -14.52 -12.11 -10.67
CA MET A 157 -14.96 -10.90 -11.35
C MET A 157 -14.35 -10.87 -12.75
N ASN A 158 -15.18 -10.56 -13.75
CA ASN A 158 -14.65 -10.22 -15.06
C ASN A 158 -13.85 -8.91 -15.00
N ALA A 159 -13.08 -8.61 -16.06
CA ALA A 159 -12.20 -7.44 -16.09
C ALA A 159 -12.97 -6.13 -15.83
N GLU A 160 -14.18 -5.98 -16.36
CA GLU A 160 -15.01 -4.79 -16.15
C GLU A 160 -15.41 -4.62 -14.68
N ALA A 161 -15.89 -5.69 -14.05
CA ALA A 161 -16.30 -5.69 -12.65
C ALA A 161 -15.12 -5.45 -11.70
N LEU A 162 -13.94 -6.00 -12.03
CA LEU A 162 -12.72 -5.75 -11.26
C LEU A 162 -12.27 -4.29 -11.36
N SER A 163 -12.32 -3.72 -12.57
CA SER A 163 -12.03 -2.31 -12.81
C SER A 163 -12.99 -1.40 -12.05
N ASP A 164 -14.30 -1.70 -12.08
CA ASP A 164 -15.32 -0.98 -11.34
C ASP A 164 -15.13 -1.09 -9.82
N TYR A 165 -14.77 -2.27 -9.32
CA TYR A 165 -14.48 -2.49 -7.91
C TYR A 165 -13.27 -1.65 -7.47
N ALA A 166 -12.16 -1.70 -8.20
CA ALA A 166 -10.97 -0.90 -7.93
C ALA A 166 -11.28 0.61 -7.98
N ALA A 167 -12.05 1.04 -8.98
CA ALA A 167 -12.43 2.45 -9.11
C ALA A 167 -13.27 2.94 -7.93
N LYS A 168 -14.23 2.12 -7.46
CA LYS A 168 -15.03 2.42 -6.25
C LYS A 168 -14.20 2.42 -4.98
N LEU A 169 -13.24 1.50 -4.86
CA LEU A 169 -12.40 1.34 -3.69
C LEU A 169 -11.42 2.52 -3.53
N PHE A 170 -10.65 2.82 -4.56
CA PHE A 170 -9.63 3.88 -4.53
C PHE A 170 -10.22 5.27 -4.79
N GLY A 171 -11.42 5.35 -5.38
CA GLY A 171 -12.03 6.59 -5.82
C GLY A 171 -11.20 7.28 -6.91
N GLU A 172 -10.67 6.49 -7.84
CA GLU A 172 -9.84 6.89 -8.97
C GLU A 172 -10.23 6.08 -10.21
N PRO A 173 -10.03 6.58 -11.44
CA PRO A 173 -10.37 5.82 -12.64
C PRO A 173 -9.41 4.62 -12.83
N PHE A 174 -9.98 3.45 -13.10
CA PHE A 174 -9.26 2.25 -13.56
C PHE A 174 -9.80 1.86 -14.93
N GLY A 175 -8.89 1.56 -15.86
CA GLY A 175 -9.22 0.93 -17.13
C GLY A 175 -8.97 -0.57 -17.05
N THR A 176 -9.54 -1.33 -17.98
CA THR A 176 -9.28 -2.78 -18.09
C THR A 176 -7.82 -3.08 -18.45
N ASP A 177 -7.10 -2.12 -19.06
CA ASP A 177 -5.66 -2.15 -19.30
C ASP A 177 -4.82 -2.01 -18.02
N SER A 178 -5.41 -1.56 -16.90
CA SER A 178 -4.77 -1.55 -15.59
C SER A 178 -4.76 -2.91 -14.90
N ILE A 179 -5.48 -3.89 -15.44
CA ILE A 179 -5.58 -5.24 -14.85
C ILE A 179 -4.42 -6.08 -15.39
N VAL A 180 -3.53 -6.47 -14.47
CA VAL A 180 -2.44 -7.39 -14.75
C VAL A 180 -2.80 -8.73 -14.12
N GLY A 181 -3.27 -9.66 -14.93
CA GLY A 181 -3.53 -11.05 -14.53
C GLY A 181 -2.31 -11.95 -14.77
N GLU A 182 -2.28 -13.11 -14.11
CA GLU A 182 -1.38 -14.19 -14.49
C GLU A 182 -2.03 -14.92 -15.68
N THR A 183 -1.47 -14.75 -16.88
CA THR A 183 -1.85 -15.61 -18.01
C THR A 183 -1.21 -16.96 -17.77
N VAL A 184 -1.94 -17.87 -17.10
CA VAL A 184 -1.55 -19.28 -17.11
C VAL A 184 -1.79 -19.75 -18.55
N GLU A 185 -0.76 -19.64 -19.40
CA GLU A 185 -0.73 -20.42 -20.62
C GLU A 185 -0.78 -21.89 -20.19
N THR A 186 -1.94 -22.51 -20.39
CA THR A 186 -2.05 -23.95 -20.23
C THR A 186 -1.01 -24.60 -21.14
N THR A 187 -0.34 -25.65 -20.66
CA THR A 187 0.74 -26.34 -21.38
C THR A 187 0.33 -26.77 -22.81
N GLU A 188 -0.96 -26.87 -23.08
CA GLU A 188 -1.54 -27.17 -24.39
C GLU A 188 -1.50 -26.00 -25.41
N GLU A 189 -1.47 -24.74 -24.97
CA GLU A 189 -1.32 -23.57 -25.85
C GLU A 189 0.14 -23.33 -26.23
N PHE A 190 1.09 -23.56 -25.32
CA PHE A 190 2.53 -23.45 -25.62
C PHE A 190 3.01 -24.48 -26.68
N LEU A 191 2.38 -25.66 -26.74
CA LEU A 191 2.74 -26.71 -27.68
C LEU A 191 2.12 -26.54 -29.08
N LYS A 192 1.10 -25.69 -29.25
CA LYS A 192 0.48 -25.43 -30.57
C LYS A 192 1.22 -24.40 -31.42
N GLY A 193 2.18 -23.67 -30.86
CA GLY A 193 2.99 -22.67 -31.56
C GLY A 193 4.23 -23.21 -32.29
N THR A 194 4.48 -24.53 -32.29
CA THR A 194 5.70 -25.12 -32.89
C THR A 194 5.40 -26.20 -33.95
N SER A 195 4.36 -26.03 -34.77
CA SER A 195 4.13 -26.92 -35.94
C SER A 195 4.13 -26.15 -37.24
#